data_AF-A0A6A6Y755-F1
#
_entry.id   AF-A0A6A6Y755-F1
#
_cell.length_a   1.000
_cell.length_b   1.000
_cell.length_c   1.000
_cell.angle_alpha   90.00
_cell.angle_beta   90.00
_cell.angle_gamma   90.00
#
_symmetry.space_group_name_H-M   'P 1'
#
loop_
_entity.id
_entity.type
_entity.pdbx_description
1 polymer ?
#
loop_
_entity_poly.entity_id
_entity_poly.type
_entity_poly.pdbx_seq_one_letter_code
_entity_poly.pdbx_strand_id
1 'polypeptide(L)'
;MSTIPTHRPSAEANLQEVADLMDEIYSTLAKMRYMPASAIKRAPHTNPGINLTLAAECSLDPLVIRLHQLLPYVDKTEVESPDFIHGGEFADFRAEDDVRQSRDPLYSGWESNGGKGDWDGEDGEYIRPWVTPLSMMGNHQSVLIYDARKHRIWIIDQESGWSTDRALRGVEAGEPVSANRMNYDHVPSRPAGDVLRDVVARYMSLEEIPGGGEHSPGFWEEALRALYRKCGWPGSFDSDAFEVERVRMDARDRCKYFFEEPLREVETLKSWGKYADRRAERLRHDLGLAETDDQRYSIEFALRKEEYKDQRRVRDLLKAEEKAERLCPGGVCLPDEDLPLWELRELESVLESQHSSISGTRNWIASKDTTAEQKEDFRKSLKIQEAKLIFDETAVRSSRNEVDRLCAERGCRPLPRHGEREREQERVARSKEILVQEKEHLALIKQWMRELRSNAVTTKNEMEEELEMVKKGIKSLEASILQSEKYYADKGDPL
;
A
#
# COMPACT_ATOMS: atom_id res chain seq x y z
N MET A 1 -38.30 -33.59 18.10
CA MET A 1 -38.19 -32.48 19.08
C MET A 1 -36.70 -32.22 19.29
N SER A 2 -36.16 -31.22 18.59
CA SER A 2 -34.75 -30.81 18.69
C SER A 2 -34.53 -30.08 20.00
N THR A 3 -33.71 -30.64 20.87
CA THR A 3 -33.18 -29.96 22.05
C THR A 3 -32.09 -28.99 21.58
N ILE A 4 -32.38 -27.69 21.68
CA ILE A 4 -31.38 -26.62 21.59
C ILE A 4 -30.31 -26.91 22.67
N PRO A 5 -29.02 -27.06 22.33
CA PRO A 5 -27.99 -27.24 23.34
C PRO A 5 -27.91 -25.99 24.21
N THR A 6 -28.19 -26.16 25.50
CA THR A 6 -27.94 -25.12 26.50
C THR A 6 -26.44 -24.83 26.56
N HIS A 7 -26.05 -23.63 26.14
CA HIS A 7 -24.66 -23.17 26.20
C HIS A 7 -24.10 -23.35 27.62
N ARG A 8 -22.91 -23.96 27.73
CA ARG A 8 -22.17 -23.99 29.00
C ARG A 8 -21.80 -22.54 29.37
N PRO A 9 -22.00 -22.09 30.63
CA PRO A 9 -21.73 -20.72 31.04
C PRO A 9 -20.32 -20.20 30.71
N SER A 10 -19.32 -21.09 30.64
CA SER A 10 -17.95 -20.73 30.25
C SER A 10 -17.80 -20.37 28.77
N ALA A 11 -18.61 -20.96 27.88
CA ALA A 11 -18.50 -20.70 26.45
C ALA A 11 -19.04 -19.30 26.11
N GLU A 12 -20.21 -18.94 26.63
CA GLU A 12 -20.77 -17.59 26.40
C GLU A 12 -19.86 -16.50 27.00
N ALA A 13 -19.34 -16.72 28.21
CA ALA A 13 -18.40 -15.78 28.83
C ALA A 13 -17.12 -15.60 27.99
N ASN A 14 -16.56 -16.69 27.44
CA ASN A 14 -15.40 -16.62 26.56
C ASN A 14 -15.68 -15.86 25.25
N LEU A 15 -16.86 -16.05 24.65
CA LEU A 15 -17.24 -15.33 23.44
C LEU A 15 -17.46 -13.84 23.72
N GLN A 16 -18.07 -13.50 24.86
CA GLN A 16 -18.26 -12.12 25.28
C GLN A 16 -16.92 -11.44 25.58
N GLU A 17 -15.98 -12.13 26.25
CA GLU A 17 -14.63 -11.61 26.49
C GLU A 17 -13.92 -11.25 25.18
N VAL A 18 -13.98 -12.13 24.16
CA VAL A 18 -13.39 -11.83 22.84
C VAL A 18 -14.07 -10.62 22.19
N ALA A 19 -15.40 -10.53 22.22
CA ALA A 19 -16.13 -9.41 21.65
C ALA A 19 -15.80 -8.07 22.35
N ASP A 20 -15.75 -8.08 23.68
CA ASP A 20 -15.42 -6.89 24.49
C ASP A 20 -13.98 -6.43 24.22
N LEU A 21 -13.02 -7.35 24.14
CA LEU A 21 -11.62 -7.01 23.85
C LEU A 21 -11.42 -6.55 22.40
N MET A 22 -12.14 -7.10 21.43
CA MET A 22 -12.14 -6.57 20.07
C MET A 22 -12.73 -5.16 20.01
N ASP A 23 -13.77 -4.86 20.79
CA ASP A 23 -14.31 -3.49 20.89
C ASP A 23 -13.33 -2.54 21.56
N GLU A 24 -12.57 -3.02 22.56
CA GLU A 24 -11.51 -2.25 23.20
C GLU A 24 -10.37 -1.93 22.22
N ILE A 25 -9.96 -2.89 21.38
CA ILE A 25 -8.97 -2.68 20.32
C ILE A 25 -9.48 -1.62 19.34
N TYR A 26 -10.68 -1.77 18.78
CA TYR A 26 -11.22 -0.81 17.82
C TYR A 26 -11.45 0.57 18.44
N SER A 27 -11.90 0.63 19.69
CA SER A 27 -12.05 1.88 20.43
C SER A 27 -10.70 2.55 20.69
N THR A 28 -9.64 1.78 20.91
CA THR A 28 -8.26 2.28 21.05
C THR A 28 -7.77 2.85 19.73
N LEU A 29 -7.97 2.15 18.62
CA LEU A 29 -7.66 2.66 17.27
C LEU A 29 -8.39 3.96 16.95
N ALA A 30 -9.66 4.08 17.35
CA ALA A 30 -10.42 5.32 17.18
C ALA A 30 -9.87 6.47 18.04
N LYS A 31 -9.45 6.19 19.29
CA LYS A 31 -8.77 7.17 20.15
C LYS A 31 -7.43 7.61 19.55
N MET A 32 -6.71 6.71 18.88
CA MET A 32 -5.48 7.00 18.16
C MET A 32 -5.70 7.75 16.84
N ARG A 33 -6.94 8.08 16.45
CA ARG A 33 -7.24 8.74 15.17
C ARG A 33 -6.91 7.91 13.93
N TYR A 34 -6.80 6.59 14.09
CA TYR A 34 -6.66 5.69 12.94
C TYR A 34 -7.96 5.56 12.15
N MET A 35 -9.11 5.58 12.83
CA MET A 35 -10.44 5.57 12.24
C MET A 35 -11.41 6.44 13.04
N PRO A 36 -12.51 6.94 12.44
CA PRO A 36 -13.53 7.64 13.20
C PRO A 36 -14.31 6.66 14.09
N ALA A 37 -14.68 7.09 15.29
CA ALA A 37 -15.49 6.28 16.20
C ALA A 37 -16.87 5.88 15.62
N SER A 38 -17.38 6.63 14.64
CA SER A 38 -18.63 6.32 13.93
C SER A 38 -18.53 5.08 13.03
N ALA A 39 -17.32 4.71 12.60
CA ALA A 39 -17.09 3.53 11.77
C ALA A 39 -17.35 2.23 12.55
N ILE A 40 -17.20 2.25 13.88
CA ILE A 40 -17.39 1.07 14.74
C ILE A 40 -18.89 0.79 14.91
N LYS A 41 -19.37 -0.29 14.29
CA LYS A 41 -20.72 -0.81 14.41
C LYS A 41 -20.74 -1.89 15.49
N ARG A 42 -21.32 -1.59 16.65
CA ARG A 42 -21.43 -2.53 17.78
C ARG A 42 -22.71 -3.36 17.67
N ALA A 43 -22.68 -4.56 18.26
CA ALA A 43 -23.87 -5.39 18.42
C ALA A 43 -24.97 -4.67 19.24
N PRO A 44 -26.26 -5.02 19.06
CA PRO A 44 -26.79 -6.05 18.16
C PRO A 44 -26.89 -5.59 16.70
N HIS A 45 -26.55 -6.48 15.77
CA HIS A 45 -26.59 -6.21 14.32
C HIS A 45 -27.94 -6.57 13.72
N THR A 46 -28.72 -5.57 13.32
CA THR A 46 -30.05 -5.78 12.72
C THR A 46 -30.14 -5.39 11.24
N ASN A 47 -29.21 -4.58 10.74
CA ASN A 47 -29.17 -4.16 9.34
C ASN A 47 -27.76 -3.72 8.90
N PRO A 48 -27.01 -4.56 8.15
CA PRO A 48 -27.28 -5.97 7.94
C PRO A 48 -27.11 -6.78 9.24
N GLY A 49 -27.88 -7.86 9.38
CA GLY A 49 -27.66 -8.89 10.40
C GLY A 49 -26.83 -10.04 9.86
N ILE A 50 -26.45 -11.00 10.70
CA ILE A 50 -25.73 -12.20 10.27
C ILE A 50 -26.63 -13.09 9.41
N ASN A 51 -26.17 -13.45 8.19
CA ASN A 51 -26.89 -14.34 7.29
C ASN A 51 -26.81 -15.79 7.80
N LEU A 52 -27.84 -16.23 8.53
CA LEU A 52 -27.89 -17.58 9.11
C LEU A 52 -27.99 -18.70 8.07
N THR A 53 -28.55 -18.42 6.89
CA THR A 53 -28.60 -19.39 5.78
C THR A 53 -27.20 -19.64 5.24
N LEU A 54 -26.46 -18.57 4.94
CA LEU A 54 -25.07 -18.66 4.49
C LEU A 54 -24.17 -19.31 5.54
N ALA A 55 -24.33 -18.96 6.81
CA ALA A 55 -23.59 -19.58 7.90
C ALA A 55 -23.80 -21.11 7.95
N ALA A 56 -25.02 -21.57 7.69
CA ALA A 56 -25.32 -23.00 7.59
C ALA A 56 -24.71 -23.65 6.34
N GLU A 57 -24.72 -22.97 5.19
CA GLU A 57 -24.06 -23.43 3.96
C GLU A 57 -22.53 -23.58 4.15
N CYS A 58 -21.91 -22.63 4.84
CA CYS A 58 -20.50 -22.65 5.20
C CYS A 58 -20.18 -23.60 6.38
N SER A 59 -21.17 -24.33 6.90
CA SER A 59 -21.05 -25.28 8.00
C SER A 59 -20.43 -24.68 9.27
N LEU A 60 -20.80 -23.45 9.63
CA LEU A 60 -20.31 -22.80 10.84
C LEU A 60 -20.92 -23.41 12.12
N ASP A 61 -20.09 -23.61 13.14
CA ASP A 61 -20.53 -24.06 14.47
C ASP A 61 -21.38 -22.96 15.15
N PRO A 62 -22.42 -23.30 15.94
CA PRO A 62 -23.23 -22.33 16.67
C PRO A 62 -22.43 -21.34 17.53
N LEU A 63 -21.27 -21.75 18.07
CA LEU A 63 -20.39 -20.84 18.82
C LEU A 63 -19.79 -19.74 17.95
N VAL A 64 -19.42 -20.07 16.70
CA VAL A 64 -18.88 -19.08 15.74
C VAL A 64 -19.99 -18.13 15.29
N ILE A 65 -21.17 -18.66 14.98
CA ILE A 65 -22.34 -17.83 14.63
C ILE A 65 -22.68 -16.88 15.78
N ARG A 66 -22.64 -17.38 17.03
CA ARG A 66 -22.85 -16.56 18.22
C ARG A 66 -21.80 -15.47 18.36
N LEU A 67 -20.52 -15.78 18.15
CA LEU A 67 -19.45 -14.78 18.17
C LEU A 67 -19.66 -13.70 17.09
N HIS A 68 -19.99 -14.09 15.85
CA HIS A 68 -20.28 -13.15 14.77
C HIS A 68 -21.44 -12.18 15.12
N GLN A 69 -22.39 -12.59 15.95
CA GLN A 69 -23.45 -11.70 16.42
C GLN A 69 -22.99 -10.71 17.50
N LEU A 70 -21.91 -11.02 18.22
CA LEU A 70 -21.38 -10.23 19.35
C LEU A 70 -20.26 -9.27 18.92
N LEU A 71 -19.44 -9.66 17.93
CA LEU A 71 -18.29 -8.88 17.51
C LEU A 71 -18.69 -7.46 17.07
N PRO A 72 -17.90 -6.43 17.42
CA PRO A 72 -17.97 -5.15 16.74
C PRO A 72 -17.41 -5.30 15.32
N TYR A 73 -17.92 -4.50 14.38
CA TYR A 73 -17.46 -4.44 13.00
C TYR A 73 -17.07 -3.02 12.62
N VAL A 74 -16.18 -2.89 11.64
CA VAL A 74 -15.78 -1.59 11.09
C VAL A 74 -16.43 -1.41 9.73
N ASP A 75 -17.16 -0.30 9.56
CA ASP A 75 -17.65 0.09 8.25
C ASP A 75 -16.47 0.56 7.39
N LYS A 76 -16.01 -0.31 6.48
CA LYS A 76 -14.88 -0.06 5.58
C LYS A 76 -15.09 1.18 4.69
N THR A 77 -16.33 1.67 4.52
CA THR A 77 -16.63 2.88 3.75
C THR A 77 -16.44 4.18 4.54
N GLU A 78 -16.29 4.10 5.87
CA GLU A 78 -16.04 5.24 6.75
C GLU A 78 -14.56 5.41 7.15
N VAL A 79 -13.69 4.51 6.71
CA VAL A 79 -12.25 4.53 7.04
C VAL A 79 -11.40 4.79 5.80
N GLU A 80 -10.18 5.29 6.02
CA GLU A 80 -9.24 5.60 4.93
C GLU A 80 -8.42 4.39 4.49
N SER A 81 -8.14 3.48 5.43
CA SER A 81 -7.41 2.24 5.19
C SER A 81 -8.20 1.08 5.80
N PRO A 82 -8.40 -0.02 5.07
CA PRO A 82 -8.98 -1.24 5.62
C PRO A 82 -7.97 -2.05 6.45
N ASP A 83 -6.68 -1.66 6.45
CA ASP A 83 -5.63 -2.38 7.14
C ASP A 83 -5.87 -2.42 8.65
N PHE A 84 -5.50 -3.55 9.21
CA PHE A 84 -5.57 -3.89 10.61
C PHE A 84 -4.24 -4.55 11.02
N ILE A 85 -4.20 -5.11 12.23
CA ILE A 85 -3.00 -5.63 12.86
C ILE A 85 -2.18 -6.54 11.93
N HIS A 86 -0.87 -6.33 11.92
CA HIS A 86 0.10 -7.11 11.13
C HIS A 86 -0.26 -7.23 9.64
N GLY A 87 -0.82 -6.14 9.07
CA GLY A 87 -1.18 -6.05 7.66
C GLY A 87 -2.43 -6.84 7.24
N GLY A 88 -3.12 -7.49 8.18
CA GLY A 88 -4.46 -8.03 7.93
C GLY A 88 -5.48 -6.92 7.67
N GLU A 89 -6.74 -7.26 7.48
CA GLU A 89 -7.84 -6.30 7.31
C GLU A 89 -8.92 -6.45 8.40
N PHE A 90 -9.74 -5.41 8.58
CA PHE A 90 -10.96 -5.54 9.38
C PHE A 90 -11.91 -6.58 8.80
N ALA A 91 -12.41 -7.50 9.63
CA ALA A 91 -13.46 -8.44 9.27
C ALA A 91 -14.86 -7.85 9.50
N ASP A 92 -15.80 -8.16 8.61
CA ASP A 92 -17.22 -7.87 8.72
C ASP A 92 -18.08 -9.07 8.26
N PHE A 93 -18.39 -9.98 9.19
CA PHE A 93 -19.18 -11.19 8.90
C PHE A 93 -20.68 -10.93 8.69
N ARG A 94 -21.09 -9.66 8.58
CA ARG A 94 -22.41 -9.31 8.01
C ARG A 94 -22.38 -9.31 6.48
N ALA A 95 -21.20 -9.20 5.88
CA ALA A 95 -20.97 -9.34 4.45
C ALA A 95 -20.77 -10.81 4.06
N GLU A 96 -21.34 -11.21 2.92
CA GLU A 96 -21.29 -12.62 2.48
C GLU A 96 -19.87 -13.08 2.14
N ASP A 97 -19.07 -12.20 1.52
CA ASP A 97 -17.71 -12.50 1.10
C ASP A 97 -16.81 -12.85 2.29
N ASP A 98 -16.86 -12.05 3.37
CA ASP A 98 -16.11 -12.31 4.60
C ASP A 98 -16.55 -13.62 5.27
N VAL A 99 -17.84 -13.95 5.25
CA VAL A 99 -18.33 -15.25 5.77
C VAL A 99 -17.77 -16.41 4.96
N ARG A 100 -17.74 -16.31 3.63
CA ARG A 100 -17.17 -17.35 2.75
C ARG A 100 -15.66 -17.48 2.94
N GLN A 101 -14.96 -16.35 2.91
CA GLN A 101 -13.50 -16.29 3.10
C GLN A 101 -13.10 -16.74 4.51
N SER A 102 -13.97 -16.63 5.52
CA SER A 102 -13.69 -17.16 6.87
C SER A 102 -13.38 -18.67 6.90
N ARG A 103 -13.73 -19.40 5.85
CA ARG A 103 -13.46 -20.84 5.68
C ARG A 103 -12.14 -21.13 4.99
N ASP A 104 -11.53 -20.15 4.34
CA ASP A 104 -10.18 -20.18 3.75
C ASP A 104 -9.48 -18.82 3.98
N PRO A 105 -9.14 -18.51 5.24
CA PRO A 105 -8.63 -17.20 5.61
C PRO A 105 -7.22 -16.94 5.07
N LEU A 106 -6.52 -17.94 4.55
CA LEU A 106 -5.16 -17.78 4.01
C LEU A 106 -5.11 -17.91 2.48
N TYR A 107 -6.26 -17.81 1.78
CA TYR A 107 -6.38 -17.97 0.32
C TYR A 107 -5.62 -19.18 -0.23
N SER A 108 -5.69 -20.29 0.48
CA SER A 108 -4.92 -21.49 0.18
C SER A 108 -5.60 -22.36 -0.89
N GLY A 109 -6.79 -21.96 -1.37
CA GLY A 109 -7.39 -22.51 -2.60
C GLY A 109 -8.68 -23.28 -2.39
N TRP A 110 -9.61 -22.75 -1.58
CA TRP A 110 -10.96 -23.31 -1.34
C TRP A 110 -11.67 -23.82 -2.61
N GLU A 111 -11.59 -23.07 -3.71
CA GLU A 111 -12.33 -23.37 -4.94
C GLU A 111 -11.73 -24.51 -5.77
N SER A 112 -10.45 -24.83 -5.62
CA SER A 112 -9.80 -25.86 -6.45
C SER A 112 -10.21 -27.29 -6.07
N ASN A 113 -10.63 -27.53 -4.82
CA ASN A 113 -10.91 -28.88 -4.31
C ASN A 113 -12.29 -29.06 -3.64
N GLY A 114 -13.17 -28.06 -3.67
CA GLY A 114 -14.59 -28.23 -3.36
C GLY A 114 -14.92 -28.64 -1.92
N GLY A 115 -14.04 -28.38 -0.95
CA GLY A 115 -14.33 -28.48 0.49
C GLY A 115 -14.89 -29.83 0.96
N LYS A 116 -14.58 -30.93 0.25
CA LYS A 116 -15.09 -32.27 0.55
C LYS A 116 -13.95 -33.28 0.55
N GLY A 117 -13.35 -33.47 1.72
CA GLY A 117 -12.24 -34.40 1.92
C GLY A 117 -12.01 -34.73 3.39
N ASP A 118 -11.07 -35.63 3.63
CA ASP A 118 -10.54 -35.88 4.97
C ASP A 118 -9.83 -34.62 5.49
N TRP A 119 -10.17 -34.18 6.70
CA TRP A 119 -9.56 -33.01 7.35
C TRP A 119 -8.05 -33.12 7.48
N ASP A 120 -7.54 -34.35 7.56
CA ASP A 120 -6.12 -34.65 7.69
C ASP A 120 -5.46 -35.10 6.37
N GLY A 121 -6.21 -35.09 5.28
CA GLY A 121 -5.69 -35.29 3.93
C GLY A 121 -4.85 -34.11 3.44
N GLU A 122 -3.99 -34.33 2.44
CA GLU A 122 -3.05 -33.32 1.91
C GLU A 122 -3.74 -32.00 1.52
N ASP A 123 -4.95 -32.11 0.96
CA ASP A 123 -5.84 -31.00 0.58
C ASP A 123 -7.15 -30.97 1.41
N GLY A 124 -7.06 -31.32 2.69
CA GLY A 124 -8.19 -31.32 3.61
C GLY A 124 -8.78 -29.92 3.84
N GLU A 125 -9.98 -29.85 4.43
CA GLU A 125 -10.62 -28.56 4.73
C GLU A 125 -9.71 -27.64 5.61
N TYR A 126 -9.70 -26.35 5.27
CA TYR A 126 -8.70 -25.38 5.74
C TYR A 126 -8.91 -24.91 7.18
N ILE A 127 -10.17 -24.70 7.61
CA ILE A 127 -10.51 -24.22 8.95
C ILE A 127 -11.61 -25.09 9.55
N ARG A 128 -11.47 -25.53 10.80
CA ARG A 128 -12.53 -26.31 11.48
C ARG A 128 -13.82 -25.48 11.67
N PRO A 129 -15.02 -26.10 11.72
CA PRO A 129 -16.30 -25.38 11.87
C PRO A 129 -16.42 -24.43 13.07
N TRP A 130 -15.69 -24.72 14.15
CA TRP A 130 -15.67 -23.95 15.40
C TRP A 130 -14.51 -22.95 15.49
N VAL A 131 -13.80 -22.76 14.39
CA VAL A 131 -12.70 -21.80 14.27
C VAL A 131 -13.10 -20.72 13.27
N THR A 132 -12.76 -19.47 13.56
CA THR A 132 -13.05 -18.33 12.69
C THR A 132 -11.94 -17.29 12.78
N PRO A 133 -11.59 -16.58 11.70
CA PRO A 133 -10.73 -15.42 11.79
C PRO A 133 -11.39 -14.28 12.59
N LEU A 134 -10.57 -13.44 13.22
CA LEU A 134 -10.95 -12.15 13.82
C LEU A 134 -10.47 -10.97 12.96
N SER A 135 -9.62 -11.23 11.98
CA SER A 135 -9.17 -10.29 10.94
C SER A 135 -9.19 -10.99 9.59
N MET A 136 -9.38 -10.26 8.49
CA MET A 136 -9.25 -10.83 7.15
C MET A 136 -7.81 -10.77 6.68
N MET A 137 -7.50 -11.53 5.64
CA MET A 137 -6.20 -11.50 4.99
C MET A 137 -6.07 -10.24 4.15
N GLY A 138 -5.07 -9.41 4.44
CA GLY A 138 -4.60 -8.37 3.54
C GLY A 138 -3.64 -8.94 2.50
N ASN A 139 -2.85 -8.09 1.83
CA ASN A 139 -1.94 -8.55 0.78
C ASN A 139 -0.70 -9.30 1.32
N HIS A 140 -0.80 -10.62 1.38
CA HIS A 140 0.24 -11.54 1.83
C HIS A 140 0.69 -11.30 3.28
N GLN A 141 -0.27 -11.11 4.19
CA GLN A 141 -0.04 -10.69 5.57
C GLN A 141 -0.49 -11.71 6.62
N SER A 142 -0.61 -11.27 7.87
CA SER A 142 -1.02 -12.12 8.99
C SER A 142 -2.53 -12.09 9.26
N VAL A 143 -3.06 -13.22 9.74
CA VAL A 143 -4.46 -13.38 10.14
C VAL A 143 -4.57 -13.84 11.59
N LEU A 144 -5.47 -13.20 12.34
CA LEU A 144 -5.86 -13.63 13.69
C LEU A 144 -6.90 -14.74 13.57
N ILE A 145 -6.59 -15.95 14.00
CA ILE A 145 -7.48 -17.11 13.96
C ILE A 145 -7.90 -17.49 15.38
N TYR A 146 -9.20 -17.54 15.65
CA TYR A 146 -9.77 -17.86 16.96
C TYR A 146 -10.47 -19.22 16.98
N ASP A 147 -10.05 -20.10 17.91
CA ASP A 147 -10.72 -21.37 18.19
C ASP A 147 -11.72 -21.19 19.35
N ALA A 148 -13.02 -21.27 19.05
CA ALA A 148 -14.08 -21.07 20.05
C ALA A 148 -14.20 -22.20 21.08
N ARG A 149 -13.63 -23.38 20.83
CA ARG A 149 -13.63 -24.52 21.76
C ARG A 149 -12.42 -24.51 22.68
N LYS A 150 -11.24 -24.16 22.16
CA LYS A 150 -9.99 -24.06 22.93
C LYS A 150 -9.83 -22.70 23.61
N HIS A 151 -10.54 -21.67 23.14
CA HIS A 151 -10.41 -20.27 23.56
C HIS A 151 -8.97 -19.76 23.41
N ARG A 152 -8.42 -19.93 22.21
CA ARG A 152 -7.05 -19.56 21.85
C ARG A 152 -7.02 -18.80 20.54
N ILE A 153 -6.01 -17.96 20.38
CA ILE A 153 -5.74 -17.23 19.15
C ILE A 153 -4.37 -17.63 18.60
N TRP A 154 -4.34 -17.82 17.28
CA TRP A 154 -3.14 -17.89 16.47
C TRP A 154 -3.04 -16.59 15.65
N ILE A 155 -1.83 -16.10 15.44
CA ILE A 155 -1.55 -15.02 14.49
C ILE A 155 -0.63 -15.64 13.45
N ILE A 156 -1.13 -15.93 12.25
CA ILE A 156 -0.42 -16.72 11.23
C ILE A 156 -0.18 -15.86 10.01
N ASP A 157 1.07 -15.84 9.56
CA ASP A 157 1.50 -15.14 8.35
C ASP A 157 1.44 -16.05 7.12
N GLN A 158 0.89 -15.53 6.02
CA GLN A 158 0.66 -16.33 4.81
C GLN A 158 1.96 -16.81 4.16
N GLU A 159 2.98 -15.95 4.07
CA GLU A 159 4.19 -16.25 3.32
C GLU A 159 5.10 -17.20 4.08
N SER A 160 5.28 -16.94 5.37
CA SER A 160 6.15 -17.75 6.21
C SER A 160 5.45 -19.04 6.69
N GLY A 161 4.14 -19.02 6.88
CA GLY A 161 3.39 -20.10 7.53
C GLY A 161 3.66 -20.18 9.04
N TRP A 162 4.33 -19.18 9.62
CA TRP A 162 4.71 -19.13 11.04
C TRP A 162 3.91 -18.08 11.81
N SER A 163 4.08 -18.07 13.13
CA SER A 163 3.43 -17.05 13.94
C SER A 163 4.19 -15.72 13.88
N THR A 164 3.44 -14.63 13.64
CA THR A 164 3.94 -13.25 13.79
C THR A 164 3.63 -12.65 15.16
N ASP A 165 3.10 -13.44 16.10
CA ASP A 165 2.88 -13.00 17.46
C ASP A 165 4.21 -12.63 18.14
N ARG A 166 4.38 -11.35 18.45
CA ARG A 166 5.61 -10.82 19.07
C ARG A 166 5.91 -11.49 20.41
N ALA A 167 4.90 -11.91 21.17
CA ALA A 167 5.08 -12.60 22.45
C ALA A 167 5.61 -14.04 22.29
N LEU A 168 5.55 -14.59 21.07
CA LEU A 168 6.04 -15.94 20.72
C LEU A 168 7.35 -15.89 19.91
N ARG A 169 8.00 -14.72 19.82
CA ARG A 169 9.29 -14.59 19.11
C ARG A 169 10.33 -15.54 19.73
N GLY A 170 10.88 -16.43 18.90
CA GLY A 170 11.88 -17.42 19.32
C GLY A 170 11.29 -18.69 19.92
N VAL A 171 9.96 -18.85 19.92
CA VAL A 171 9.31 -20.12 20.25
C VAL A 171 9.25 -20.98 18.98
N GLU A 172 9.86 -22.16 19.03
CA GLU A 172 9.81 -23.12 17.93
C GLU A 172 8.39 -23.72 17.78
N ALA A 173 7.94 -23.95 16.55
CA ALA A 173 6.72 -24.73 16.33
C ALA A 173 6.96 -26.20 16.62
N GLY A 174 5.87 -26.90 16.90
CA GLY A 174 5.88 -28.35 16.94
C GLY A 174 6.04 -28.95 15.54
N GLU A 175 6.24 -30.26 15.51
CA GLU A 175 6.17 -31.03 14.26
C GLU A 175 4.73 -31.01 13.71
N PRO A 176 4.53 -30.80 12.39
CA PRO A 176 3.22 -30.95 11.76
C PRO A 176 2.61 -32.32 12.06
N VAL A 177 1.39 -32.31 12.61
CA VAL A 177 0.69 -33.53 13.04
C VAL A 177 -0.26 -34.09 11.97
N SER A 178 -0.32 -33.46 10.80
CA SER A 178 -1.28 -33.76 9.74
C SER A 178 -0.61 -33.63 8.37
N ALA A 179 -1.04 -34.42 7.39
CA ALA A 179 -0.60 -34.26 6.01
C ALA A 179 -1.26 -33.03 5.36
N ASN A 180 -2.35 -32.52 5.95
CA ASN A 180 -2.95 -31.26 5.56
C ASN A 180 -1.95 -30.12 5.78
N ARG A 181 -1.45 -29.58 4.67
CA ARG A 181 -0.46 -28.50 4.65
C ARG A 181 -0.96 -27.22 5.31
N MET A 182 -2.28 -27.10 5.47
CA MET A 182 -2.97 -25.93 6.03
C MET A 182 -3.28 -26.12 7.52
N ASN A 183 -2.91 -27.26 8.11
CA ASN A 183 -3.07 -27.48 9.54
C ASN A 183 -2.03 -26.69 10.33
N TYR A 184 -2.49 -25.64 11.02
CA TYR A 184 -1.69 -24.76 11.86
C TYR A 184 -1.65 -25.16 13.35
N ASP A 185 -2.17 -26.33 13.76
CA ASP A 185 -2.14 -26.77 15.17
C ASP A 185 -0.70 -26.90 15.72
N HIS A 186 0.27 -27.10 14.85
CA HIS A 186 1.70 -27.16 15.21
C HIS A 186 2.29 -25.76 15.49
N VAL A 187 1.68 -24.69 14.97
CA VAL A 187 2.10 -23.31 15.19
C VAL A 187 1.76 -22.87 16.62
N PRO A 188 2.69 -22.21 17.35
CA PRO A 188 2.42 -21.71 18.69
C PRO A 188 1.23 -20.75 18.74
N SER A 189 0.44 -20.83 19.82
CA SER A 189 -0.71 -19.96 20.08
C SER A 189 -0.72 -19.49 21.53
N ARG A 190 -1.63 -18.58 21.88
CA ARG A 190 -1.85 -18.10 23.25
C ARG A 190 -3.34 -18.09 23.62
N PRO A 191 -3.69 -18.04 24.92
CA PRO A 191 -5.07 -17.79 25.36
C PRO A 191 -5.64 -16.53 24.71
N ALA A 192 -6.88 -16.58 24.24
CA ALA A 192 -7.46 -15.50 23.43
C ALA A 192 -7.47 -14.15 24.16
N GLY A 193 -7.92 -14.13 25.42
CA GLY A 193 -7.91 -12.91 26.22
C GLY A 193 -6.53 -12.29 26.41
N ASP A 194 -5.48 -13.11 26.51
CA ASP A 194 -4.10 -12.62 26.69
C ASP A 194 -3.54 -12.02 25.40
N VAL A 195 -3.88 -12.58 24.24
CA VAL A 195 -3.50 -11.99 22.94
C VAL A 195 -4.15 -10.63 22.77
N LEU A 196 -5.48 -10.54 22.94
CA LEU A 196 -6.20 -9.29 22.65
C LEU A 196 -5.87 -8.17 23.65
N ARG A 197 -5.67 -8.49 24.94
CA ARG A 197 -5.17 -7.51 25.93
C ARG A 197 -3.76 -7.04 25.62
N ASP A 198 -2.89 -7.94 25.16
CA ASP A 198 -1.52 -7.59 24.75
C ASP A 198 -1.53 -6.64 23.55
N VAL A 199 -2.42 -6.85 22.57
CA VAL A 199 -2.61 -5.92 21.44
C VAL A 199 -2.98 -4.52 21.92
N VAL A 200 -3.95 -4.39 22.83
CA VAL A 200 -4.32 -3.09 23.42
C VAL A 200 -3.12 -2.47 24.13
N ALA A 201 -2.40 -3.24 24.95
CA ALA A 201 -1.23 -2.75 25.68
C ALA A 201 -0.10 -2.26 24.74
N ARG A 202 0.09 -2.91 23.60
CA ARG A 202 1.08 -2.51 22.58
C ARG A 202 0.71 -1.20 21.88
N TYR A 203 -0.56 -0.97 21.57
CA TYR A 203 -1.02 0.32 21.05
C TYR A 203 -0.89 1.43 22.10
N MET A 204 -1.23 1.16 23.36
CA MET A 204 -1.11 2.12 24.45
C MET A 204 0.35 2.52 24.73
N SER A 205 1.29 1.58 24.58
CA SER A 205 2.73 1.81 24.76
C SER A 205 3.45 2.29 23.48
N LEU A 206 2.77 2.27 22.33
CA LEU A 206 3.32 2.51 20.99
C LEU A 206 4.43 1.51 20.59
N GLU A 207 4.48 0.33 21.21
CA GLU A 207 5.29 -0.79 20.68
C GLU A 207 4.78 -1.22 19.29
N GLU A 208 3.49 -1.00 19.06
CA GLU A 208 2.81 -1.16 17.80
C GLU A 208 2.04 0.11 17.46
N ILE A 209 1.96 0.40 16.16
CA ILE A 209 1.18 1.52 15.63
C ILE A 209 0.13 0.97 14.67
N PRO A 210 -1.05 1.61 14.58
CA PRO A 210 -2.08 1.16 13.66
C PRO A 210 -1.60 1.13 12.20
N GLY A 211 -2.05 0.12 11.45
CA GLY A 211 -1.72 -0.08 10.04
C GLY A 211 -0.65 -1.15 9.82
N GLY A 212 0.19 -0.95 8.80
CA GLY A 212 1.28 -1.87 8.42
C GLY A 212 0.94 -2.82 7.27
N GLY A 213 -0.21 -2.65 6.62
CA GLY A 213 -0.56 -3.32 5.37
C GLY A 213 -0.25 -2.46 4.14
N GLU A 214 -0.78 -2.88 2.99
CA GLU A 214 -0.52 -2.22 1.70
C GLU A 214 -1.24 -0.87 1.53
N HIS A 215 -2.27 -0.61 2.33
CA HIS A 215 -3.07 0.60 2.26
C HIS A 215 -2.70 1.64 3.33
N SER A 216 -1.82 1.27 4.25
CA SER A 216 -1.26 2.17 5.24
C SER A 216 -0.23 3.07 4.56
N PRO A 217 -0.30 4.39 4.73
CA PRO A 217 0.73 5.26 4.21
C PRO A 217 2.06 4.81 4.83
N GLY A 218 3.11 4.65 4.00
CA GLY A 218 4.42 4.14 4.39
C GLY A 218 5.21 5.10 5.29
N PHE A 219 4.56 5.70 6.29
CA PHE A 219 5.23 6.48 7.30
C PHE A 219 6.29 5.62 7.99
N TRP A 220 7.44 6.23 8.21
CA TRP A 220 8.45 5.67 9.10
C TRP A 220 7.80 5.49 10.48
N GLU A 221 7.68 4.23 10.93
CA GLU A 221 6.97 3.91 12.18
C GLU A 221 7.46 4.78 13.35
N GLU A 222 8.75 5.07 13.37
CA GLU A 222 9.41 5.92 14.36
C GLU A 222 8.89 7.36 14.36
N ALA A 223 8.64 7.95 13.18
CA ALA A 223 8.13 9.31 13.06
C ALA A 223 6.71 9.40 13.61
N LEU A 224 5.84 8.43 13.26
CA LEU A 224 4.48 8.38 13.77
C LEU A 224 4.44 8.13 15.29
N ARG A 225 5.29 7.24 15.81
CA ARG A 225 5.46 7.05 17.27
C ARG A 225 5.88 8.35 17.96
N ALA A 226 6.84 9.09 17.39
CA ALA A 226 7.29 10.36 17.94
C ALA A 226 6.15 11.40 17.94
N LEU A 227 5.33 11.41 16.89
CA LEU A 227 4.18 12.30 16.77
C LEU A 227 3.10 12.01 17.84
N TYR A 228 2.73 10.74 18.05
CA TYR A 228 1.80 10.36 19.13
C TYR A 228 2.29 10.84 20.50
N ARG A 229 3.58 10.64 20.79
CA ARG A 229 4.19 11.10 22.06
C ARG A 229 4.18 12.62 22.17
N LYS A 230 4.53 13.33 21.11
CA LYS A 230 4.49 14.80 21.04
C LYS A 230 3.10 15.34 21.36
N CYS A 231 2.05 14.62 20.94
CA CYS A 231 0.67 15.01 21.15
C CYS A 231 0.06 14.42 22.44
N GLY A 232 0.85 13.80 23.31
CA GLY A 232 0.40 13.40 24.66
C GLY A 232 -0.18 11.99 24.79
N TRP A 233 -0.04 11.11 23.79
CA TRP A 233 -0.48 9.72 23.89
C TRP A 233 0.30 8.94 24.98
N PRO A 234 -0.35 8.04 25.75
CA PRO A 234 -1.80 7.71 25.75
C PRO A 234 -2.64 8.56 26.72
N GLY A 235 -2.01 9.38 27.58
CA GLY A 235 -2.68 10.00 28.72
C GLY A 235 -3.39 11.33 28.42
N SER A 236 -2.65 12.31 27.91
CA SER A 236 -3.13 13.67 27.63
C SER A 236 -3.21 13.93 26.12
N PHE A 237 -3.72 12.95 25.38
CA PHE A 237 -3.68 12.98 23.93
C PHE A 237 -4.57 14.09 23.35
N ASP A 238 -3.94 15.04 22.66
CA ASP A 238 -4.61 16.08 21.89
C ASP A 238 -4.81 15.59 20.46
N SER A 239 -6.02 15.10 20.17
CA SER A 239 -6.36 14.56 18.85
C SER A 239 -6.30 15.59 17.75
N ASP A 240 -6.68 16.84 18.03
CA ASP A 240 -6.75 17.87 16.99
C ASP A 240 -5.34 18.37 16.65
N ALA A 241 -4.48 18.54 17.67
CA ALA A 241 -3.07 18.83 17.45
C ALA A 241 -2.37 17.69 16.70
N PHE A 242 -2.69 16.43 17.02
CA PHE A 242 -2.15 15.27 16.31
C PHE A 242 -2.50 15.29 14.82
N GLU A 243 -3.76 15.55 14.46
CA GLU A 243 -4.20 15.61 13.07
C GLU A 243 -3.50 16.72 12.29
N VAL A 244 -3.39 17.90 12.89
CA VAL A 244 -2.65 19.03 12.29
C VAL A 244 -1.18 18.69 12.08
N GLU A 245 -0.52 18.13 13.09
CA GLU A 245 0.89 17.78 13.02
C GLU A 245 1.17 16.59 12.08
N ARG A 246 0.21 15.67 11.91
CA ARG A 246 0.26 14.61 10.90
C ARG A 246 0.27 15.21 9.49
N VAL A 247 -0.66 16.11 9.17
CA VAL A 247 -0.71 16.79 7.87
C VAL A 247 0.61 17.54 7.58
N ARG A 248 1.20 18.19 8.59
CA ARG A 248 2.51 18.85 8.47
C ARG A 248 3.66 17.87 8.28
N MET A 249 3.66 16.75 8.99
CA MET A 249 4.64 15.68 8.83
C MET A 249 4.61 15.13 7.41
N ASP A 250 3.43 14.81 6.88
CA ASP A 250 3.25 14.33 5.51
C ASP A 250 3.80 15.32 4.48
N ALA A 251 3.53 16.62 4.66
CA ALA A 251 4.06 17.66 3.79
C ALA A 251 5.59 17.72 3.83
N ARG A 252 6.20 17.65 5.02
CA ARG A 252 7.67 17.61 5.19
C ARG A 252 8.28 16.39 4.52
N ASP A 253 7.68 15.22 4.70
CA ASP A 253 8.17 13.97 4.12
C ASP A 253 8.08 14.01 2.59
N ARG A 254 6.99 14.55 2.04
CA ARG A 254 6.87 14.82 0.59
C ARG A 254 7.94 15.78 0.09
N CYS A 255 8.22 16.86 0.82
CA CYS A 255 9.30 17.78 0.46
C CYS A 255 10.65 17.05 0.45
N LYS A 256 11.02 16.37 1.54
CA LYS A 256 12.28 15.62 1.62
C LYS A 256 12.40 14.61 0.49
N TYR A 257 11.34 13.83 0.26
CA TYR A 257 11.27 12.91 -0.85
C TYR A 257 11.52 13.64 -2.19
N PHE A 258 10.80 14.71 -2.50
CA PHE A 258 11.01 15.46 -3.74
C PHE A 258 12.48 15.93 -3.90
N PHE A 259 13.05 16.54 -2.87
CA PHE A 259 14.42 17.06 -2.93
C PHE A 259 15.50 15.98 -3.03
N GLU A 260 15.26 14.80 -2.47
CA GLU A 260 16.18 13.67 -2.54
C GLU A 260 16.10 12.90 -3.88
N GLU A 261 15.26 13.31 -4.85
CA GLU A 261 15.20 12.69 -6.19
C GLU A 261 16.58 12.54 -6.85
N PRO A 262 17.49 13.53 -6.84
CA PRO A 262 18.81 13.39 -7.44
C PRO A 262 19.65 12.26 -6.81
N LEU A 263 19.60 12.10 -5.48
CA LEU A 263 20.33 11.03 -4.80
C LEU A 263 19.72 9.65 -5.09
N ARG A 264 18.38 9.57 -5.08
CA ARG A 264 17.68 8.32 -5.43
C ARG A 264 17.90 7.92 -6.89
N GLU A 265 17.99 8.90 -7.80
CA GLU A 265 18.29 8.67 -9.21
C GLU A 265 19.68 8.02 -9.38
N VAL A 266 20.70 8.52 -8.66
CA VAL A 266 22.04 7.92 -8.62
C VAL A 266 22.01 6.50 -8.07
N GLU A 267 21.33 6.26 -6.94
CA GLU A 267 21.23 4.93 -6.33
C GLU A 267 20.52 3.94 -7.25
N THR A 268 19.43 4.36 -7.88
CA THR A 268 18.65 3.56 -8.84
C THR A 268 19.52 3.14 -10.02
N LEU A 269 20.24 4.08 -10.63
CA LEU A 269 21.13 3.82 -11.77
C LEU A 269 22.33 2.93 -11.38
N LYS A 270 22.84 3.02 -10.14
CA LYS A 270 23.85 2.09 -9.61
C LYS A 270 23.29 0.69 -9.41
N SER A 271 22.10 0.58 -8.84
CA SER A 271 21.41 -0.70 -8.63
C SER A 271 21.15 -1.41 -9.96
N TRP A 272 20.59 -0.69 -10.94
CA TRP A 272 20.35 -1.20 -12.30
C TRP A 272 21.62 -1.70 -12.99
N GLY A 273 22.78 -1.08 -12.74
CA GLY A 273 24.07 -1.56 -13.23
C GLY A 273 24.38 -2.98 -12.78
N LYS A 274 24.18 -3.28 -11.49
CA LYS A 274 24.38 -4.64 -10.94
C LYS A 274 23.45 -5.68 -11.58
N TYR A 275 22.25 -5.30 -12.02
CA TYR A 275 21.34 -6.20 -12.73
C TYR A 275 21.75 -6.38 -14.20
N ALA A 276 22.19 -5.30 -14.85
CA ALA A 276 22.68 -5.33 -16.23
C ALA A 276 23.93 -6.21 -16.35
N ASP A 277 24.89 -6.08 -15.44
CA ASP A 277 26.12 -6.91 -15.41
C ASP A 277 25.79 -8.40 -15.33
N ARG A 278 24.94 -8.79 -14.37
CA ARG A 278 24.49 -10.19 -14.19
C ARG A 278 23.77 -10.72 -15.43
N ARG A 279 22.99 -9.88 -16.11
CA ARG A 279 22.28 -10.27 -17.34
C ARG A 279 23.24 -10.41 -18.52
N ALA A 280 24.18 -9.49 -18.69
CA ALA A 280 25.19 -9.55 -19.73
C ALA A 280 26.11 -10.77 -19.58
N GLU A 281 26.51 -11.11 -18.35
CA GLU A 281 27.27 -12.33 -18.05
C GLU A 281 26.54 -13.61 -18.48
N ARG A 282 25.23 -13.71 -18.16
CA ARG A 282 24.40 -14.84 -18.63
C ARG A 282 24.34 -14.90 -20.15
N LEU A 283 24.08 -13.78 -20.82
CA LEU A 283 24.03 -13.73 -22.28
C LEU A 283 25.38 -14.11 -22.93
N ARG A 284 26.51 -13.68 -22.36
CA ARG A 284 27.84 -14.09 -22.84
C ARG A 284 28.10 -15.58 -22.65
N HIS A 285 27.64 -16.16 -21.54
CA HIS A 285 27.71 -17.60 -21.31
C HIS A 285 26.85 -18.35 -22.33
N ASP A 286 25.59 -17.95 -22.52
CA ASP A 286 24.67 -18.59 -23.46
C ASP A 286 25.16 -18.47 -24.90
N LEU A 287 25.84 -17.36 -25.25
CA LEU A 287 26.48 -17.19 -26.55
C LEU A 287 27.57 -18.24 -26.80
N GLY A 288 28.29 -18.67 -25.77
CA GLY A 288 29.27 -19.75 -25.84
C GLY A 288 28.66 -21.14 -26.02
N LEU A 289 27.36 -21.29 -25.74
CA LEU A 289 26.60 -22.53 -25.87
C LEU A 289 25.70 -22.57 -27.12
N ALA A 290 25.68 -21.51 -27.92
CA ALA A 290 24.81 -21.43 -29.10
C ALA A 290 25.19 -22.48 -30.16
N GLU A 291 24.22 -23.31 -30.56
CA GLU A 291 24.44 -24.42 -31.50
C GLU A 291 24.14 -24.04 -32.96
N THR A 292 23.33 -22.99 -33.17
CA THR A 292 22.91 -22.53 -34.49
C THR A 292 23.26 -21.06 -34.72
N ASP A 293 23.46 -20.68 -35.98
CA ASP A 293 23.68 -19.28 -36.37
C ASP A 293 22.54 -18.37 -35.87
N ASP A 294 21.29 -18.81 -35.98
CA ASP A 294 20.12 -18.00 -35.57
C ASP A 294 20.05 -17.80 -34.05
N GLN A 295 20.32 -18.84 -33.24
CA GLN A 295 20.47 -18.70 -31.78
C GLN A 295 21.60 -17.74 -31.43
N ARG A 296 22.74 -17.87 -32.13
CA ARG A 296 23.89 -17.00 -31.92
C ARG A 296 23.54 -15.54 -32.21
N TYR A 297 22.89 -15.25 -33.34
CA TYR A 297 22.48 -13.88 -33.70
C TYR A 297 21.43 -13.31 -32.75
N SER A 298 20.48 -14.11 -32.27
CA SER A 298 19.47 -13.66 -31.29
C SER A 298 20.13 -13.30 -29.95
N ILE A 299 21.05 -14.13 -29.46
CA ILE A 299 21.80 -13.85 -28.23
C ILE A 299 22.73 -12.64 -28.43
N GLU A 300 23.41 -12.52 -29.57
CA GLU A 300 24.23 -11.34 -29.91
C GLU A 300 23.38 -10.06 -29.95
N PHE A 301 22.17 -10.12 -30.52
CA PHE A 301 21.24 -8.99 -30.52
C PHE A 301 20.79 -8.62 -29.10
N ALA A 302 20.41 -9.61 -28.29
CA ALA A 302 20.06 -9.38 -26.88
C ALA A 302 21.23 -8.79 -26.09
N LEU A 303 22.46 -9.26 -26.30
CA LEU A 303 23.65 -8.73 -25.66
C LEU A 303 23.91 -7.28 -26.08
N ARG A 304 23.81 -6.96 -27.37
CA ARG A 304 23.93 -5.57 -27.88
C ARG A 304 22.87 -4.64 -27.28
N LYS A 305 21.63 -5.12 -27.08
CA LYS A 305 20.58 -4.33 -26.39
C LYS A 305 20.98 -4.02 -24.96
N GLU A 306 21.50 -4.99 -24.22
CA GLU A 306 21.95 -4.78 -22.84
C GLU A 306 23.18 -3.88 -22.77
N GLU A 307 24.13 -4.00 -23.71
CA GLU A 307 25.28 -3.09 -23.82
C GLU A 307 24.84 -1.65 -24.14
N TYR A 308 23.88 -1.45 -25.04
CA TYR A 308 23.32 -0.12 -25.32
C TYR A 308 22.64 0.49 -24.09
N LYS A 309 21.82 -0.30 -23.38
CA LYS A 309 21.18 0.14 -22.14
C LYS A 309 22.20 0.49 -21.07
N ASP A 310 23.28 -0.29 -20.95
CA ASP A 310 24.33 -0.01 -19.98
C ASP A 310 25.11 1.26 -20.33
N GLN A 311 25.45 1.47 -21.60
CA GLN A 311 26.08 2.72 -22.05
C GLN A 311 25.19 3.94 -21.77
N ARG A 312 23.87 3.84 -22.03
CA ARG A 312 22.90 4.88 -21.66
C ARG A 312 22.88 5.12 -20.16
N ARG A 313 22.75 4.05 -19.36
CA ARG A 313 22.75 4.10 -17.90
C ARG A 313 24.02 4.75 -17.34
N VAL A 314 25.20 4.43 -17.87
CA VAL A 314 26.47 5.06 -17.45
C VAL A 314 26.49 6.55 -17.77
N ARG A 315 26.04 6.96 -18.98
CA ARG A 315 25.91 8.38 -19.32
C ARG A 315 24.93 9.10 -18.38
N ASP A 316 23.79 8.49 -18.12
CA ASP A 316 22.75 9.05 -17.26
C ASP A 316 23.20 9.08 -15.79
N LEU A 317 23.98 8.07 -15.34
CA LEU A 317 24.57 8.03 -14.00
C LEU A 317 25.55 9.18 -13.78
N LEU A 318 26.44 9.44 -14.74
CA LEU A 318 27.38 10.56 -14.65
C LEU A 318 26.64 11.91 -14.54
N LYS A 319 25.59 12.10 -15.35
CA LYS A 319 24.74 13.30 -15.27
C LYS A 319 24.00 13.39 -13.94
N ALA A 320 23.49 12.27 -13.44
CA ALA A 320 22.78 12.21 -12.17
C ALA A 320 23.73 12.49 -10.99
N GLU A 321 24.97 11.98 -11.03
CA GLU A 321 26.01 12.26 -10.02
C GLU A 321 26.41 13.74 -10.02
N GLU A 322 26.61 14.35 -11.19
CA GLU A 322 26.87 15.79 -11.31
C GLU A 322 25.69 16.63 -10.79
N LYS A 323 24.46 16.23 -11.15
CA LYS A 323 23.24 16.87 -10.66
C LYS A 323 23.10 16.74 -9.14
N ALA A 324 23.38 15.57 -8.58
CA ALA A 324 23.33 15.30 -7.15
C ALA A 324 24.41 16.10 -6.39
N GLU A 325 25.64 16.17 -6.88
CA GLU A 325 26.69 16.99 -6.26
C GLU A 325 26.34 18.48 -6.28
N ARG A 326 25.73 18.96 -7.38
CA ARG A 326 25.30 20.35 -7.52
C ARG A 326 24.10 20.72 -6.63
N LEU A 327 23.11 19.84 -6.53
CA LEU A 327 21.84 20.12 -5.83
C LEU A 327 21.82 19.64 -4.38
N CYS A 328 22.64 18.63 -4.05
CA CYS A 328 22.71 17.99 -2.75
C CYS A 328 24.16 17.91 -2.24
N PRO A 329 24.87 19.04 -2.12
CA PRO A 329 26.27 19.04 -1.71
C PRO A 329 26.43 18.35 -0.35
N GLY A 330 27.36 17.40 -0.25
CA GLY A 330 27.56 16.61 0.96
C GLY A 330 26.42 15.65 1.30
N GLY A 331 25.55 15.34 0.33
CA GLY A 331 24.42 14.43 0.50
C GLY A 331 23.18 15.06 1.14
N VAL A 332 23.17 16.39 1.34
CA VAL A 332 22.03 17.11 1.92
C VAL A 332 21.34 17.91 0.81
N CYS A 333 20.16 17.44 0.38
CA CYS A 333 19.38 18.09 -0.70
C CYS A 333 18.50 19.25 -0.22
N LEU A 334 18.02 19.17 1.02
CA LEU A 334 17.21 20.21 1.65
C LEU A 334 17.70 20.39 3.09
N PRO A 335 18.30 21.54 3.43
CA PRO A 335 18.65 21.85 4.81
C PRO A 335 17.40 21.88 5.70
N ASP A 336 17.49 21.32 6.90
CA ASP A 336 16.38 21.33 7.88
C ASP A 336 15.91 22.76 8.21
N GLU A 337 16.78 23.76 8.06
CA GLU A 337 16.46 25.15 8.31
C GLU A 337 15.56 25.81 7.25
N ASP A 338 15.57 25.28 6.03
CA ASP A 338 14.72 25.74 4.94
C ASP A 338 13.41 24.94 4.85
N LEU A 339 13.34 23.79 5.54
CA LEU A 339 12.18 22.89 5.53
C LEU A 339 10.86 23.60 5.87
N PRO A 340 10.76 24.54 6.84
CA PRO A 340 9.49 25.24 7.09
C PRO A 340 8.96 26.03 5.89
N LEU A 341 9.84 26.60 5.06
CA LEU A 341 9.45 27.34 3.85
C LEU A 341 8.83 26.41 2.80
N TRP A 342 9.43 25.23 2.62
CA TRP A 342 8.96 24.22 1.69
C TRP A 342 7.71 23.49 2.18
N GLU A 343 7.63 23.20 3.48
CA GLU A 343 6.45 22.64 4.13
C GLU A 343 5.23 23.53 3.86
N LEU A 344 5.33 24.85 4.10
CA LEU A 344 4.22 25.78 3.86
C LEU A 344 3.77 25.76 2.39
N ARG A 345 4.73 25.74 1.46
CA ARG A 345 4.44 25.69 0.01
C ARG A 345 3.69 24.41 -0.34
N GLU A 346 4.11 23.26 0.20
CA GLU A 346 3.45 21.97 -0.02
C GLU A 346 2.05 21.94 0.59
N LEU A 347 1.90 22.42 1.83
CA LEU A 347 0.61 22.49 2.51
C LEU A 347 -0.40 23.37 1.75
N GLU A 348 0.02 24.49 1.18
CA GLU A 348 -0.84 25.30 0.32
C GLU A 348 -1.30 24.55 -0.93
N SER A 349 -0.42 23.76 -1.54
CA SER A 349 -0.74 22.93 -2.70
C SER A 349 -1.72 21.81 -2.34
N VAL A 350 -1.52 21.16 -1.18
CA VAL A 350 -2.44 20.14 -0.65
C VAL A 350 -3.82 20.73 -0.40
N LEU A 351 -3.90 21.90 0.26
CA LEU A 351 -5.17 22.59 0.54
C LEU A 351 -5.92 22.96 -0.75
N GLU A 352 -5.21 23.45 -1.77
CA GLU A 352 -5.79 23.78 -3.07
C GLU A 352 -6.31 22.54 -3.81
N SER A 353 -5.55 21.44 -3.77
CA SER A 353 -5.97 20.15 -4.32
C SER A 353 -7.21 19.62 -3.61
N GLN A 354 -7.26 19.74 -2.29
CA GLN A 354 -8.40 19.32 -1.47
C GLN A 354 -9.67 20.11 -1.79
N HIS A 355 -9.58 21.44 -1.92
CA HIS A 355 -10.70 22.26 -2.36
C HIS A 355 -11.21 21.89 -3.76
N SER A 356 -10.28 21.59 -4.68
CA SER A 356 -10.60 21.17 -6.03
C SER A 356 -11.29 19.80 -6.05
N SER A 357 -10.79 18.85 -5.25
CA SER A 357 -11.39 17.52 -5.05
C SER A 357 -12.81 17.63 -4.51
N ILE A 358 -13.02 18.37 -3.42
CA ILE A 358 -14.35 18.61 -2.82
C ILE A 358 -15.32 19.19 -3.84
N SER A 359 -14.87 20.17 -4.62
CA SER A 359 -15.67 20.80 -5.69
C SER A 359 -16.02 19.78 -6.78
N GLY A 360 -15.07 18.95 -7.20
CA GLY A 360 -15.27 17.86 -8.13
C GLY A 360 -16.29 16.84 -7.62
N THR A 361 -16.16 16.36 -6.39
CA THR A 361 -17.09 15.41 -5.77
C THR A 361 -18.51 15.99 -5.68
N ARG A 362 -18.66 17.27 -5.32
CA ARG A 362 -19.97 17.94 -5.33
C ARG A 362 -20.60 17.97 -6.71
N ASN A 363 -19.80 18.25 -7.75
CA ASN A 363 -20.27 18.22 -9.14
C ASN A 363 -20.70 16.81 -9.58
N TRP A 364 -19.96 15.78 -9.18
CA TRP A 364 -20.34 14.38 -9.43
C TRP A 364 -21.66 14.01 -8.76
N ILE A 365 -21.87 14.40 -7.50
CA ILE A 365 -23.15 14.16 -6.79
C ILE A 365 -24.32 14.85 -7.51
N ALA A 366 -24.10 16.06 -8.03
CA ALA A 366 -25.10 16.81 -8.78
C ALA A 366 -25.35 16.27 -10.19
N SER A 367 -24.45 15.43 -10.72
CA SER A 367 -24.58 14.86 -12.06
C SER A 367 -25.82 13.97 -12.19
N LYS A 368 -26.41 13.97 -13.39
CA LYS A 368 -27.53 13.09 -13.74
C LYS A 368 -27.08 11.68 -14.08
N ASP A 369 -25.82 11.50 -14.43
CA ASP A 369 -25.26 10.22 -14.91
C ASP A 369 -24.80 9.29 -13.77
N THR A 370 -24.94 9.72 -12.51
CA THR A 370 -24.52 8.98 -11.33
C THR A 370 -25.70 8.28 -10.66
N THR A 371 -25.57 7.00 -10.33
CA THR A 371 -26.63 6.22 -9.68
C THR A 371 -26.87 6.67 -8.24
N ALA A 372 -28.00 6.27 -7.64
CA ALA A 372 -28.31 6.62 -6.25
C ALA A 372 -27.29 6.06 -5.25
N GLU A 373 -26.80 4.85 -5.50
CA GLU A 373 -25.76 4.17 -4.71
C GLU A 373 -24.43 4.93 -4.80
N GLN A 374 -23.95 5.20 -6.01
CA GLN A 374 -22.73 5.98 -6.23
C GLN A 374 -22.82 7.37 -5.59
N LYS A 375 -23.99 8.03 -5.64
CA LYS A 375 -24.20 9.32 -4.97
C LYS A 375 -24.05 9.22 -3.47
N GLU A 376 -24.46 8.12 -2.86
CA GLU A 376 -24.31 7.91 -1.43
C GLU A 376 -22.85 7.71 -1.05
N ASP A 377 -22.11 6.91 -1.83
CA ASP A 377 -20.67 6.74 -1.63
C ASP A 377 -19.90 8.06 -1.77
N PHE A 378 -20.25 8.87 -2.78
CA PHE A 378 -19.67 10.20 -2.92
C PHE A 378 -20.03 11.14 -1.77
N ARG A 379 -21.22 11.03 -1.18
CA ARG A 379 -21.59 11.83 0.02
C ARG A 379 -20.77 11.42 1.24
N LYS A 380 -20.56 10.12 1.44
CA LYS A 380 -19.68 9.62 2.51
C LYS A 380 -18.25 10.14 2.34
N SER A 381 -17.71 10.00 1.13
CA SER A 381 -16.37 10.52 0.79
C SER A 381 -16.28 12.04 0.98
N LEU A 382 -17.29 12.79 0.54
CA LEU A 382 -17.35 14.25 0.69
C LEU A 382 -17.30 14.65 2.17
N LYS A 383 -18.05 13.96 3.05
CA LYS A 383 -18.04 14.23 4.49
C LYS A 383 -16.64 14.01 5.10
N ILE A 384 -15.93 12.98 4.69
CA ILE A 384 -14.54 12.72 5.12
C ILE A 384 -13.62 13.84 4.63
N GLN A 385 -13.73 14.23 3.36
CA GLN A 385 -12.91 15.30 2.78
C GLN A 385 -13.15 16.65 3.47
N GLU A 386 -14.40 16.99 3.77
CA GLU A 386 -14.78 18.22 4.49
C GLU A 386 -14.29 18.22 5.93
N ALA A 387 -14.32 17.08 6.62
CA ALA A 387 -13.78 16.96 7.97
C ALA A 387 -12.24 17.17 8.00
N LYS A 388 -11.52 16.66 7.00
CA LYS A 388 -10.07 16.83 6.85
C LYS A 388 -9.66 18.28 6.58
N LEU A 389 -10.47 19.00 5.79
CA LEU A 389 -10.17 20.36 5.37
C LEU A 389 -9.87 21.30 6.55
N ILE A 390 -10.53 21.10 7.70
CA ILE A 390 -10.30 21.88 8.92
C ILE A 390 -8.85 21.73 9.42
N PHE A 391 -8.30 20.52 9.33
CA PHE A 391 -6.92 20.23 9.74
C PHE A 391 -5.93 20.79 8.72
N ASP A 392 -6.22 20.68 7.42
CA ASP A 392 -5.40 21.28 6.36
C ASP A 392 -5.31 22.81 6.49
N GLU A 393 -6.44 23.49 6.68
CA GLU A 393 -6.49 24.94 6.92
C GLU A 393 -5.72 25.34 8.18
N THR A 394 -5.82 24.54 9.23
CA THR A 394 -5.12 24.79 10.50
C THR A 394 -3.62 24.53 10.37
N ALA A 395 -3.21 23.51 9.63
CA ALA A 395 -1.82 23.22 9.32
C ALA A 395 -1.18 24.35 8.50
N VAL A 396 -1.83 24.80 7.42
CA VAL A 396 -1.38 25.95 6.61
C VAL A 396 -1.21 27.19 7.46
N ARG A 397 -2.19 27.50 8.32
CA ARG A 397 -2.13 28.67 9.22
C ARG A 397 -1.00 28.56 10.25
N SER A 398 -0.80 27.38 10.84
CA SER A 398 0.29 27.12 11.78
C SER A 398 1.66 27.28 11.11
N SER A 399 1.83 26.66 9.94
CA SER A 399 3.06 26.70 9.14
C SER A 399 3.36 28.13 8.65
N ARG A 400 2.33 28.89 8.22
CA ARG A 400 2.49 30.31 7.85
C ARG A 400 3.02 31.14 9.01
N ASN A 401 2.46 30.99 10.20
CA ASN A 401 2.92 31.74 11.37
C ASN A 401 4.39 31.41 11.72
N GLU A 402 4.81 30.17 11.53
CA GLU A 402 6.20 29.75 11.72
C GLU A 402 7.14 30.38 10.68
N VAL A 403 6.76 30.32 9.39
CA VAL A 403 7.50 30.94 8.29
C VAL A 403 7.59 32.46 8.45
N ASP A 404 6.52 33.13 8.85
CA ASP A 404 6.51 34.58 9.05
C ASP A 404 7.49 34.99 10.16
N ARG A 405 7.56 34.22 11.26
CA ARG A 405 8.56 34.43 12.32
C ARG A 405 9.98 34.18 11.81
N LEU A 406 10.19 33.06 11.14
CA LEU A 406 11.48 32.69 10.56
C LEU A 406 12.00 33.77 9.61
N CYS A 407 11.14 34.29 8.73
CA CYS A 407 11.51 35.33 7.79
C CYS A 407 11.63 36.72 8.41
N ALA A 408 10.91 37.03 9.48
CA ALA A 408 11.16 38.24 10.25
C ALA A 408 12.56 38.23 10.88
N GLU A 409 13.05 37.07 11.36
CA GLU A 409 14.38 36.93 11.96
C GLU A 409 15.51 36.89 10.93
N ARG A 410 15.31 36.19 9.80
CA ARG A 410 16.35 35.92 8.80
C ARG A 410 16.32 36.84 7.58
N GLY A 411 15.29 37.66 7.43
CA GLY A 411 15.08 38.52 6.27
C GLY A 411 14.70 37.76 4.99
N CYS A 412 14.15 36.55 5.09
CA CYS A 412 13.65 35.80 3.94
C CYS A 412 12.25 36.25 3.49
N ARG A 413 11.72 35.61 2.44
CA ARG A 413 10.31 35.72 2.03
C ARG A 413 9.75 34.32 1.82
N PRO A 414 8.43 34.11 2.03
CA PRO A 414 7.77 32.87 1.66
C PRO A 414 8.01 32.53 0.19
N LEU A 415 8.15 31.23 -0.10
CA LEU A 415 8.33 30.75 -1.46
C LEU A 415 7.05 31.00 -2.28
N PRO A 416 7.17 31.35 -3.58
CA PRO A 416 6.01 31.43 -4.45
C PRO A 416 5.38 30.04 -4.63
N ARG A 417 4.07 30.00 -4.91
CA ARG A 417 3.39 28.75 -5.25
C ARG A 417 4.01 28.11 -6.48
N HIS A 418 4.09 26.77 -6.50
CA HIS A 418 4.53 26.05 -7.69
C HIS A 418 3.41 26.05 -8.72
N GLY A 419 3.60 26.80 -9.80
CA GLY A 419 2.60 26.89 -10.86
C GLY A 419 2.46 25.56 -11.58
N GLU A 420 1.25 25.26 -12.08
CA GLU A 420 1.03 24.15 -13.03
C GLU A 420 1.95 24.26 -14.25
N ARG A 421 2.27 25.49 -14.65
CA ARG A 421 3.18 25.79 -15.76
C ARG A 421 4.59 25.26 -15.55
N GLU A 422 5.19 25.53 -14.40
CA GLU A 422 6.58 25.13 -14.10
C GLU A 422 6.71 23.60 -14.12
N ARG A 423 5.73 22.90 -13.53
CA ARG A 423 5.66 21.42 -13.59
C ARG A 423 5.55 20.91 -15.03
N GLU A 424 4.74 21.57 -15.85
CA GLU A 424 4.59 21.18 -17.24
C GLU A 424 5.86 21.43 -18.07
N GLN A 425 6.56 22.54 -17.83
CA GLN A 425 7.83 22.83 -18.49
C GLN A 425 8.89 21.77 -18.17
N GLU A 426 9.02 21.38 -16.90
CA GLU A 426 9.91 20.30 -16.48
C GLU A 426 9.55 18.96 -17.13
N ARG A 427 8.25 18.62 -17.18
CA ARG A 427 7.75 17.42 -17.83
C ARG A 427 8.11 17.38 -19.32
N VAL A 428 7.85 18.47 -20.04
CA VAL A 428 8.17 18.60 -21.48
C VAL A 428 9.66 18.52 -21.72
N ALA A 429 10.49 19.17 -20.89
CA ALA A 429 11.95 19.08 -20.99
C ALA A 429 12.43 17.62 -20.84
N ARG A 430 11.94 16.91 -19.82
CA ARG A 430 12.27 15.47 -19.60
C ARG A 430 11.83 14.61 -20.79
N SER A 431 10.62 14.84 -21.33
CA SER A 431 10.14 14.10 -22.51
C SER A 431 11.00 14.35 -23.75
N LYS A 432 11.51 15.57 -23.95
CA LYS A 432 12.42 15.91 -25.06
C LYS A 432 13.75 15.18 -24.95
N GLU A 433 14.32 15.06 -23.75
CA GLU A 433 15.54 14.28 -23.52
C GLU A 433 15.35 12.80 -23.84
N ILE A 434 14.26 12.19 -23.35
CA ILE A 434 13.92 10.79 -23.65
C ILE A 434 13.74 10.59 -25.16
N LEU A 435 13.08 11.53 -25.85
CA LEU A 435 12.86 11.45 -27.29
C LEU A 435 14.17 11.40 -28.09
N VAL A 436 15.21 12.13 -27.67
CA VAL A 436 16.54 12.06 -28.30
C VAL A 436 17.14 10.66 -28.13
N GLN A 437 17.06 10.10 -26.92
CA GLN A 437 17.57 8.77 -26.61
C GLN A 437 16.87 7.66 -27.41
N GLU A 438 15.54 7.74 -27.56
CA GLU A 438 14.79 6.77 -28.37
C GLU A 438 15.12 6.88 -29.87
N LYS A 439 15.38 8.09 -30.37
CA LYS A 439 15.85 8.29 -31.76
C LYS A 439 17.25 7.72 -32.00
N GLU A 440 18.16 7.83 -31.03
CA GLU A 440 19.47 7.15 -31.06
C GLU A 440 19.29 5.62 -31.12
N HIS A 441 18.44 5.07 -30.25
CA HIS A 441 18.15 3.63 -30.22
C HIS A 441 17.60 3.12 -31.56
N LEU A 442 16.64 3.86 -32.14
CA LEU A 442 16.06 3.52 -33.44
C LEU A 442 17.11 3.47 -34.56
N ALA A 443 18.08 4.39 -34.54
CA ALA A 443 19.17 4.41 -35.51
C ALA A 443 20.10 3.20 -35.37
N LEU A 444 20.41 2.80 -34.14
CA LEU A 444 21.22 1.63 -33.83
C LEU A 444 20.55 0.33 -34.27
N ILE A 445 19.26 0.13 -33.98
CA ILE A 445 18.52 -1.07 -34.43
C ILE A 445 18.57 -1.16 -35.96
N LYS A 446 18.32 -0.04 -36.67
CA LYS A 446 18.40 -0.01 -38.14
C LYS A 446 19.79 -0.33 -38.67
N GLN A 447 20.84 0.08 -37.98
CA GLN A 447 22.21 -0.29 -38.35
C GLN A 447 22.42 -1.79 -38.17
N TRP A 448 22.07 -2.35 -37.01
CA TRP A 448 22.24 -3.77 -36.72
C TRP A 448 21.46 -4.66 -37.68
N MET A 449 20.24 -4.26 -38.08
CA MET A 449 19.47 -5.00 -39.09
C MET A 449 20.17 -5.09 -40.45
N ARG A 450 21.03 -4.12 -40.81
CA ARG A 450 21.81 -4.16 -42.07
C ARG A 450 23.00 -5.12 -42.00
N GLU A 451 23.48 -5.41 -40.78
CA GLU A 451 24.61 -6.32 -40.53
C GLU A 451 24.16 -7.80 -40.49
N LEU A 452 22.85 -8.05 -40.40
CA LEU A 452 22.28 -9.39 -40.26
C LEU A 452 22.40 -10.21 -41.56
N ARG A 453 22.81 -11.47 -41.43
CA ARG A 453 22.85 -12.43 -42.56
C ARG A 453 21.47 -12.99 -42.87
N SER A 454 21.27 -13.44 -44.11
CA SER A 454 19.96 -13.89 -44.62
C SER A 454 19.39 -15.15 -43.95
N ASN A 455 20.19 -15.90 -43.19
CA ASN A 455 19.79 -17.14 -42.52
C ASN A 455 19.27 -16.96 -41.08
N ALA A 456 19.32 -15.75 -40.50
CA ALA A 456 18.88 -15.46 -39.13
C ALA A 456 17.43 -14.95 -39.07
N VAL A 457 16.47 -15.83 -39.41
CA VAL A 457 15.05 -15.44 -39.58
C VAL A 457 14.41 -15.02 -38.25
N THR A 458 14.67 -15.73 -37.15
CA THR A 458 14.06 -15.40 -35.84
C THR A 458 14.60 -14.08 -35.33
N THR A 459 15.91 -13.88 -35.41
CA THR A 459 16.55 -12.62 -35.00
C THR A 459 16.00 -11.43 -35.78
N LYS A 460 15.74 -11.61 -37.08
CA LYS A 460 15.15 -10.55 -37.92
C LYS A 460 13.77 -10.13 -37.41
N ASN A 461 12.92 -11.10 -37.06
CA ASN A 461 11.59 -10.82 -36.52
C ASN A 461 11.68 -10.08 -35.16
N GLU A 462 12.56 -10.54 -34.26
CA GLU A 462 12.81 -9.88 -32.97
C GLU A 462 13.26 -8.42 -33.14
N MET A 463 14.13 -8.15 -34.11
CA MET A 463 14.58 -6.80 -34.44
C MET A 463 13.46 -5.93 -35.02
N GLU A 464 12.59 -6.50 -35.87
CA GLU A 464 11.43 -5.80 -36.44
C GLU A 464 10.41 -5.43 -35.36
N GLU A 465 10.14 -6.32 -34.41
CA GLU A 465 9.26 -6.07 -33.27
C GLU A 465 9.81 -4.94 -32.37
N GLU A 466 11.10 -4.99 -32.03
CA GLU A 466 11.74 -3.92 -31.25
C GLU A 466 11.70 -2.58 -32.01
N LEU A 467 11.96 -2.59 -33.32
CA LEU A 467 11.90 -1.40 -34.16
C LEU A 467 10.51 -0.74 -34.12
N GLU A 468 9.44 -1.53 -34.20
CA GLU A 468 8.06 -1.01 -34.12
C GLU A 468 7.71 -0.51 -32.71
N MET A 469 8.20 -1.20 -31.66
CA MET A 469 8.03 -0.74 -30.29
C MET A 469 8.65 0.65 -30.07
N VAL A 470 9.91 0.84 -30.50
CA VAL A 470 10.62 2.12 -30.36
C VAL A 470 9.95 3.21 -31.19
N LYS A 471 9.51 2.92 -32.43
CA LYS A 471 8.75 3.88 -33.26
C LYS A 471 7.45 4.33 -32.57
N LYS A 472 6.72 3.40 -31.94
CA LYS A 472 5.50 3.71 -31.21
C LYS A 472 5.79 4.59 -30.00
N GLY A 473 6.86 4.31 -29.26
CA GLY A 473 7.34 5.13 -28.14
C GLY A 473 7.65 6.57 -28.58
N ILE A 474 8.42 6.74 -29.65
CA ILE A 474 8.74 8.05 -30.25
C ILE A 474 7.48 8.83 -30.61
N LYS A 475 6.53 8.21 -31.33
CA LYS A 475 5.26 8.87 -31.71
C LYS A 475 4.44 9.31 -30.50
N SER A 476 4.40 8.49 -29.45
CA SER A 476 3.70 8.80 -28.20
C SER A 476 4.31 10.02 -27.50
N LEU A 477 5.65 10.05 -27.40
CA LEU A 477 6.37 11.18 -26.80
C LEU A 477 6.18 12.48 -27.60
N GLU A 478 6.29 12.42 -28.94
CA GLU A 478 6.07 13.57 -29.81
C GLU A 478 4.65 14.12 -29.68
N ALA A 479 3.64 13.24 -29.63
CA ALA A 479 2.25 13.63 -29.44
C ALA A 479 2.01 14.30 -28.08
N SER A 480 2.61 13.75 -27.00
CA SER A 480 2.48 14.30 -25.65
C SER A 480 3.14 15.68 -25.50
N ILE A 481 4.34 15.86 -26.06
CA ILE A 481 5.03 17.15 -26.10
C ILE A 481 4.18 18.18 -26.86
N LEU A 482 3.70 17.82 -28.07
CA LEU A 482 2.90 18.70 -28.91
C LEU A 482 1.58 19.10 -28.25
N GLN A 483 0.90 18.17 -27.58
CA GLN A 483 -0.34 18.45 -26.87
C GLN A 483 -0.14 19.49 -25.77
N SER A 484 0.97 19.38 -25.03
CA SER A 484 1.31 20.27 -23.92
C SER A 484 1.67 21.66 -24.42
N GLU A 485 2.54 21.75 -25.43
CA GLU A 485 2.91 23.01 -26.08
C GLU A 485 1.69 23.71 -26.68
N LYS A 486 0.79 22.96 -27.33
CA LYS A 486 -0.44 23.49 -27.91
C LYS A 486 -1.40 24.02 -26.84
N TYR A 487 -1.63 23.28 -25.75
CA TYR A 487 -2.52 23.70 -24.67
C TYR A 487 -2.12 25.07 -24.09
N TYR A 488 -0.82 25.28 -23.91
CA TYR A 488 -0.27 26.53 -23.38
C TYR A 488 -0.24 27.65 -24.43
N ALA A 489 0.05 27.33 -25.69
CA ALA A 489 -0.07 28.28 -26.79
C ALA A 489 -1.53 28.78 -26.98
N ASP A 490 -2.52 27.90 -26.89
CA ASP A 490 -3.95 28.23 -27.02
C ASP A 490 -4.43 29.12 -25.85
N LYS A 491 -3.76 29.04 -24.68
CA LYS A 491 -3.97 29.93 -23.53
C LYS A 491 -3.23 31.27 -23.64
N GLY A 492 -2.46 31.49 -24.71
CA GLY A 492 -1.66 32.70 -24.90
C GLY A 492 -0.37 32.74 -24.06
N ASP A 493 0.08 31.60 -23.54
CA ASP A 493 1.28 31.48 -22.70
C ASP A 493 2.12 30.25 -23.11
N PRO A 494 2.80 30.27 -24.27
CA PRO A 494 3.55 29.12 -24.79
C PRO A 494 4.68 28.66 -23.82
N LEU A 495 4.90 27.34 -23.76
CA LEU A 495 5.87 26.67 -22.86
C LEU A 495 7.33 26.92 -23.21
#